data_AF-A0A645FJ67-F1
#
_entry.id   AF-A0A645FJ67-F1
#
_cell.length_a   1.000
_cell.length_b   1.000
_cell.length_c   1.000
_cell.angle_alpha   90.00
_cell.angle_beta   90.00
_cell.angle_gamma   90.00
#
_symmetry.space_group_name_H-M   'P 1'
#
loop_
_entity.id
_entity.type
_entity.pdbx_description
1 polymer ?
#
loop_
_entity_poly.entity_id
_entity_poly.type
_entity_poly.pdbx_seq_one_letter_code
_entity_poly.pdbx_strand_id
1 'polypeptide(L)'
;MPYIPIEFEKKLKEAKVIIKEQRNDTKTTELEIEQIESYLYGNDEQQLIAVNQLNKMNLRAHLDLCKEYLLSKPSHAAAALLIDSCIEQAIDEEFVFTKDDVEYSFNPRDLERPFDSGGFHVAVEYLSNWFESSDPSFFELCSQQLIHDTFNFLPLSYDEDEGYDLALHVAKVVFGLMNRGNEWNEFLKSAKRNELQVEKTRLS
;
A
#
# COMPACT_ATOMS: atom_id res chain seq x y z
N MET A 1 -24.97 10.01 -11.70
CA MET A 1 -24.10 11.20 -11.52
C MET A 1 -24.98 12.42 -11.27
N PRO A 2 -24.76 13.20 -10.20
CA PRO A 2 -25.48 14.45 -9.99
C PRO A 2 -25.04 15.51 -11.02
N TYR A 3 -26.02 16.24 -11.57
CA TYR A 3 -25.81 17.23 -12.64
C TYR A 3 -25.13 18.49 -12.09
N ILE A 4 -23.97 18.85 -12.66
CA ILE A 4 -23.29 20.12 -12.38
C ILE A 4 -23.78 21.14 -13.40
N PRO A 5 -24.34 22.29 -12.99
CA PRO A 5 -24.75 23.33 -13.92
C PRO A 5 -23.56 23.89 -14.72
N ILE A 6 -23.80 24.19 -16.00
CA ILE A 6 -22.79 24.56 -17.01
C ILE A 6 -21.89 25.72 -16.56
N GLU A 7 -22.44 26.69 -15.83
CA GLU A 7 -21.69 27.85 -15.33
C GLU A 7 -20.64 27.46 -14.29
N PHE A 8 -20.94 26.47 -13.44
CA PHE A 8 -20.00 25.94 -12.46
C PHE A 8 -18.98 25.01 -13.12
N GLU A 9 -19.39 24.23 -14.12
CA GLU A 9 -18.48 23.38 -14.89
C GLU A 9 -17.40 24.21 -15.61
N LYS A 10 -17.79 25.35 -16.20
CA LYS A 10 -16.86 26.27 -16.85
C LYS A 10 -15.86 26.86 -15.86
N LYS A 11 -16.33 27.36 -14.71
CA LYS A 11 -15.45 27.87 -13.64
C LYS A 11 -14.50 26.80 -13.10
N LEU A 12 -14.97 25.57 -12.94
CA LEU A 12 -14.15 24.42 -12.53
C LEU A 12 -13.07 24.09 -13.54
N LYS A 13 -13.40 24.10 -14.84
CA LYS A 13 -12.44 23.88 -15.93
C LYS A 13 -11.38 24.99 -15.97
N GLU A 14 -11.79 26.24 -15.86
CA GLU A 14 -10.87 27.39 -15.79
C GLU A 14 -9.95 27.30 -14.57
N ALA A 15 -10.49 27.01 -13.39
CA ALA A 15 -9.70 26.80 -12.18
C ALA A 15 -8.72 25.62 -12.32
N LYS A 16 -9.13 24.51 -12.96
CA LYS A 16 -8.24 23.37 -13.26
C LYS A 16 -7.09 23.78 -14.19
N VAL A 17 -7.35 24.60 -15.19
CA VAL A 17 -6.30 25.11 -16.11
C VAL A 17 -5.33 26.00 -15.35
N ILE A 18 -5.82 26.95 -14.55
CA ILE A 18 -4.98 27.84 -13.72
C ILE A 18 -4.12 27.03 -12.74
N ILE A 19 -4.69 26.04 -12.06
CA ILE A 19 -3.94 25.15 -11.15
C ILE A 19 -2.89 24.36 -11.94
N LYS A 20 -3.20 23.89 -13.15
CA LYS A 20 -2.25 23.14 -14.00
C LYS A 20 -1.12 24.04 -14.50
N GLU A 21 -1.42 25.29 -14.85
CA GLU A 21 -0.44 26.29 -15.26
C GLU A 21 0.46 26.73 -14.09
N GLN A 22 -0.12 26.96 -12.90
CA GLN A 22 0.64 27.20 -11.67
C GLN A 22 1.44 25.96 -11.22
N ARG A 23 0.93 24.76 -11.51
CA ARG A 23 1.68 23.50 -11.35
C ARG A 23 2.81 23.34 -12.36
N ASN A 24 2.76 23.97 -13.53
CA ASN A 24 3.89 23.90 -14.46
C ASN A 24 5.08 24.76 -14.00
N ASP A 25 4.87 25.76 -13.13
CA ASP A 25 5.96 26.47 -12.41
C ASP A 25 6.48 25.66 -11.21
N THR A 26 5.65 24.78 -10.66
CA THR A 26 6.09 23.65 -9.82
C THR A 26 6.22 22.40 -10.67
N LYS A 27 7.04 22.47 -11.75
CA LYS A 27 7.67 21.26 -12.26
C LYS A 27 8.12 20.49 -11.01
N THR A 28 7.65 19.25 -10.87
CA THR A 28 8.41 18.24 -10.12
C THR A 28 9.81 18.39 -10.65
N THR A 29 10.67 19.15 -9.98
CA THR A 29 12.05 19.30 -10.38
C THR A 29 12.54 17.87 -10.30
N GLU A 30 12.79 17.27 -11.46
CA GLU A 30 13.51 16.00 -11.50
C GLU A 30 14.78 16.28 -10.70
N LEU A 31 14.82 15.70 -9.50
CA LEU A 31 15.90 15.96 -8.57
C LEU A 31 17.17 15.39 -9.22
N GLU A 32 18.25 16.17 -9.18
CA GLU A 32 19.56 15.65 -9.51
C GLU A 32 19.91 14.53 -8.51
N ILE A 33 20.79 13.60 -8.91
CA ILE A 33 21.07 12.42 -8.08
C ILE A 33 21.63 12.82 -6.71
N GLU A 34 22.45 13.87 -6.63
CA GLU A 34 22.98 14.39 -5.36
C GLU A 34 21.86 14.92 -4.44
N GLN A 35 20.79 15.46 -5.02
CA GLN A 35 19.63 15.92 -4.24
C GLN A 35 18.78 14.75 -3.74
N ILE A 36 18.65 13.69 -4.55
CA ILE A 36 17.96 12.45 -4.15
C ILE A 36 18.67 11.84 -2.94
N GLU A 37 20.00 11.71 -2.99
CA GLU A 37 20.80 11.20 -1.88
C GLU A 37 20.58 12.01 -0.60
N SER A 38 20.63 13.33 -0.69
CA SER A 38 20.37 14.21 0.46
C SER A 38 18.97 14.00 1.05
N TYR A 39 17.95 13.83 0.19
CA TYR A 39 16.57 13.64 0.62
C TYR A 39 16.30 12.25 1.21
N LEU A 40 17.01 11.20 0.75
CA LEU A 40 16.91 9.85 1.33
C LEU A 40 17.28 9.82 2.81
N TYR A 41 18.14 10.72 3.29
CA TYR A 41 18.50 10.81 4.71
C TYR A 41 17.84 12.00 5.42
N GLY A 42 16.85 12.62 4.79
CA GLY A 42 16.04 13.70 5.33
C GLY A 42 14.88 13.22 6.21
N ASN A 43 13.86 14.06 6.33
CA ASN A 43 12.61 13.70 7.01
C ASN A 43 11.73 12.75 6.16
N ASP A 44 10.70 12.13 6.78
CA ASP A 44 9.83 11.14 6.13
C ASP A 44 9.25 11.58 4.77
N GLU A 45 8.83 12.85 4.65
CA GLU A 45 8.31 13.39 3.38
C GLU A 45 9.40 13.49 2.33
N GLN A 46 10.59 13.96 2.70
CA GLN A 46 11.75 14.04 1.81
C GLN A 46 12.16 12.65 1.32
N GLN A 47 12.21 11.67 2.23
CA GLN A 47 12.53 10.29 1.89
C GLN A 47 11.53 9.72 0.89
N LEU A 48 10.23 9.92 1.13
CA LEU A 48 9.19 9.45 0.22
C LEU A 48 9.29 10.11 -1.16
N ILE A 49 9.60 11.41 -1.22
CA ILE A 49 9.84 12.13 -2.49
C ILE A 49 11.07 11.55 -3.21
N ALA A 50 12.17 11.32 -2.49
CA ALA A 50 13.40 10.78 -3.06
C ALA A 50 13.18 9.39 -3.65
N VAL A 51 12.58 8.48 -2.88
CA VAL A 51 12.25 7.12 -3.36
C VAL A 51 11.33 7.16 -4.56
N ASN A 52 10.29 8.01 -4.56
CA ASN A 52 9.41 8.17 -5.73
C ASN A 52 10.14 8.61 -7.00
N GLN A 53 11.20 9.42 -6.89
CA GLN A 53 12.02 9.78 -8.05
C GLN A 53 12.98 8.64 -8.43
N LEU A 54 13.62 8.01 -7.44
CA LEU A 54 14.54 6.90 -7.62
C LEU A 54 13.86 5.71 -8.32
N ASN A 55 12.62 5.40 -7.97
CA ASN A 55 11.84 4.30 -8.55
C ASN A 55 11.51 4.48 -10.04
N LYS A 56 11.52 5.72 -10.54
CA LYS A 56 11.35 6.00 -11.99
C LYS A 56 12.65 5.79 -12.76
N MET A 57 13.78 5.66 -12.07
CA MET A 57 15.08 5.41 -12.64
C MET A 57 15.36 3.90 -12.70
N ASN A 58 16.43 3.52 -13.39
CA ASN A 58 16.91 2.15 -13.39
C ASN A 58 17.65 1.87 -12.08
N LEU A 59 17.00 1.18 -11.14
CA LEU A 59 17.55 0.91 -9.81
C LEU A 59 18.85 0.09 -9.85
N ARG A 60 19.07 -0.68 -10.93
CA ARG A 60 20.33 -1.44 -11.13
C ARG A 60 21.57 -0.56 -11.17
N ALA A 61 21.43 0.70 -11.60
CA ALA A 61 22.54 1.66 -11.63
C ALA A 61 22.82 2.31 -10.27
N HIS A 62 21.93 2.13 -9.29
CA HIS A 62 21.95 2.81 -7.98
C HIS A 62 21.80 1.82 -6.81
N LEU A 63 22.22 0.56 -7.01
CA LEU A 63 22.02 -0.51 -6.02
C LEU A 63 22.73 -0.22 -4.70
N ASP A 64 23.95 0.32 -4.75
CA ASP A 64 24.71 0.65 -3.54
C ASP A 64 23.95 1.65 -2.68
N LEU A 65 23.42 2.72 -3.30
CA LEU A 65 22.58 3.71 -2.62
C LEU A 65 21.31 3.08 -2.01
N CYS A 66 20.64 2.19 -2.75
CA CYS A 66 19.44 1.50 -2.26
C CYS A 66 19.75 0.60 -1.05
N LYS A 67 20.87 -0.15 -1.10
CA LYS A 67 21.33 -1.03 -0.01
C LYS A 67 21.71 -0.22 1.22
N GLU A 68 22.47 0.86 1.05
CA GLU A 68 22.85 1.76 2.14
C GLU A 68 21.62 2.39 2.82
N TYR A 69 20.66 2.86 2.02
CA TYR A 69 19.44 3.46 2.54
C TYR A 69 18.57 2.47 3.33
N LEU A 70 18.38 1.24 2.83
CA LEU A 70 17.59 0.23 3.54
C LEU A 70 18.26 -0.23 4.86
N LEU A 71 19.58 -0.10 4.95
CA LEU A 71 20.34 -0.37 6.18
C LEU A 71 20.26 0.78 7.19
N SER A 72 20.03 2.02 6.75
CA SER A 72 20.15 3.23 7.56
C SER A 72 18.93 3.57 8.44
N LYS A 73 18.05 2.59 8.71
CA LYS A 73 16.75 2.77 9.39
C LYS A 73 15.84 3.80 8.69
N PRO A 74 15.42 3.53 7.45
CA PRO A 74 14.58 4.43 6.66
C PRO A 74 13.15 4.54 7.22
N SER A 75 12.41 5.56 6.78
CA SER A 75 10.96 5.62 6.99
C SER A 75 10.27 4.41 6.38
N HIS A 76 9.36 3.77 7.12
CA HIS A 76 8.72 2.52 6.68
C HIS A 76 8.02 2.64 5.32
N ALA A 77 7.28 3.72 5.10
CA ALA A 77 6.56 3.93 3.85
C ALA A 77 7.50 4.08 2.64
N ALA A 78 8.60 4.81 2.83
CA ALA A 78 9.60 5.01 1.79
C ALA A 78 10.39 3.71 1.51
N ALA A 79 10.73 2.96 2.56
CA ALA A 79 11.38 1.65 2.42
C ALA A 79 10.50 0.64 1.68
N ALA A 80 9.23 0.50 2.08
CA ALA A 80 8.27 -0.40 1.42
C ALA A 80 8.11 -0.06 -0.06
N LEU A 81 8.03 1.23 -0.40
CA LEU A 81 7.92 1.69 -1.77
C LEU A 81 9.19 1.40 -2.60
N LEU A 82 10.37 1.51 -2.00
CA LEU A 82 11.63 1.15 -2.66
C LEU A 82 11.70 -0.36 -2.89
N ILE A 83 11.34 -1.16 -1.88
CA ILE A 83 11.31 -2.63 -1.97
C ILE A 83 10.35 -3.08 -3.07
N ASP A 84 9.11 -2.57 -3.11
CA ASP A 84 8.14 -2.89 -4.17
C ASP A 84 8.69 -2.57 -5.58
N SER A 85 9.41 -1.46 -5.74
CA SER A 85 10.06 -1.12 -7.01
C SER A 85 11.25 -2.02 -7.36
N CYS A 86 12.02 -2.49 -6.36
CA CYS A 86 13.04 -3.51 -6.58
C CYS A 86 12.43 -4.85 -7.04
N ILE A 87 11.27 -5.24 -6.48
CA ILE A 87 10.50 -6.42 -6.89
C ILE A 87 10.00 -6.23 -8.33
N GLU A 88 9.35 -5.10 -8.63
CA GLU A 88 8.82 -4.78 -9.97
C GLU A 88 9.90 -4.77 -11.04
N GLN A 89 11.10 -4.25 -10.73
CA GLN A 89 12.23 -4.27 -11.64
C GLN A 89 12.97 -5.62 -11.68
N ALA A 90 12.56 -6.63 -10.91
CA ALA A 90 13.19 -7.94 -10.78
C ALA A 90 14.71 -7.85 -10.49
N ILE A 91 15.06 -7.08 -9.48
CA ILE A 91 16.44 -6.94 -9.00
C ILE A 91 16.88 -8.25 -8.33
N ASP A 92 17.99 -8.83 -8.79
CA ASP A 92 18.50 -10.13 -8.36
C ASP A 92 19.77 -9.97 -7.51
N GLU A 93 19.60 -9.32 -6.37
CA GLU A 93 20.67 -8.94 -5.45
C GLU A 93 20.15 -9.05 -4.02
N GLU A 94 21.01 -9.42 -3.08
CA GLU A 94 20.65 -9.48 -1.67
C GLU A 94 20.62 -8.09 -1.04
N PHE A 95 19.54 -7.80 -0.31
CA PHE A 95 19.34 -6.60 0.48
C PHE A 95 19.19 -6.95 1.96
N VAL A 96 19.55 -6.00 2.81
CA VAL A 96 19.27 -6.03 4.25
C VAL A 96 18.41 -4.82 4.59
N PHE A 97 17.29 -5.05 5.26
CA PHE A 97 16.40 -4.01 5.73
C PHE A 97 16.19 -4.14 7.23
N THR A 98 16.40 -3.05 7.96
CA THR A 98 16.22 -3.01 9.41
C THR A 98 14.91 -2.31 9.76
N LYS A 99 13.95 -3.08 10.27
CA LYS A 99 12.63 -2.59 10.69
C LYS A 99 12.37 -2.98 12.13
N ASP A 100 12.02 -1.99 12.97
CA ASP A 100 11.72 -2.20 14.40
C ASP A 100 12.84 -2.96 15.14
N ASP A 101 14.10 -2.63 14.82
CA ASP A 101 15.32 -3.28 15.33
C ASP A 101 15.44 -4.78 14.99
N VAL A 102 14.64 -5.26 14.03
CA VAL A 102 14.76 -6.59 13.41
C VAL A 102 15.37 -6.43 12.01
N GLU A 103 16.39 -7.22 11.71
CA GLU A 103 17.04 -7.26 10.40
C GLU A 103 16.39 -8.35 9.53
N TYR A 104 16.05 -7.97 8.30
CA TYR A 104 15.51 -8.86 7.28
C TYR A 104 16.47 -8.93 6.10
N SER A 105 16.91 -10.12 5.74
CA SER A 105 17.66 -10.38 4.52
C SER A 105 16.73 -10.97 3.45
N PHE A 106 16.73 -10.38 2.25
CA PHE A 106 15.85 -10.81 1.17
C PHE A 106 16.46 -10.51 -0.20
N ASN A 107 16.01 -11.25 -1.21
CA ASN A 107 16.26 -10.95 -2.63
C ASN A 107 14.94 -10.51 -3.27
N PRO A 108 14.81 -9.26 -3.76
CA PRO A 108 13.56 -8.76 -4.34
C PRO A 108 13.00 -9.63 -5.47
N ARG A 109 13.86 -10.32 -6.22
CA ARG A 109 13.45 -11.23 -7.29
C ARG A 109 12.60 -12.41 -6.81
N ASP A 110 12.85 -12.87 -5.60
CA ASP A 110 12.18 -14.04 -5.02
C ASP A 110 10.89 -13.66 -4.27
N LEU A 111 10.58 -12.37 -4.18
CA LEU A 111 9.39 -11.86 -3.50
C LEU A 111 8.25 -11.61 -4.49
N GLU A 112 7.03 -11.72 -3.97
CA GLU A 112 5.83 -11.29 -4.67
C GLU A 112 5.50 -9.84 -4.30
N ARG A 113 4.85 -9.12 -5.22
CA ARG A 113 4.35 -7.79 -4.89
C ARG A 113 3.21 -7.90 -3.88
N PRO A 114 3.01 -6.88 -3.01
CA PRO A 114 2.01 -6.95 -1.94
C PRO A 114 0.60 -7.35 -2.41
N PHE A 115 0.15 -6.81 -3.54
CA PHE A 115 -1.17 -7.04 -4.11
C PHE A 115 -1.30 -8.29 -4.98
N ASP A 116 -0.18 -8.97 -5.26
CA ASP A 116 -0.15 -10.25 -5.98
C ASP A 116 -0.06 -11.44 -5.00
N SER A 117 0.13 -11.19 -3.70
CA SER A 117 0.24 -12.24 -2.69
C SER A 117 -1.06 -13.02 -2.51
N GLY A 118 -0.94 -14.32 -2.25
CA GLY A 118 -2.08 -15.21 -2.03
C GLY A 118 -2.99 -14.74 -0.89
N GLY A 119 -2.41 -14.32 0.25
CA GLY A 119 -3.15 -13.78 1.38
C GLY A 119 -3.92 -12.50 1.05
N PHE A 120 -3.35 -11.61 0.21
CA PHE A 120 -4.06 -10.42 -0.25
C PHE A 120 -5.30 -10.78 -1.08
N HIS A 121 -5.18 -11.69 -2.03
CA HIS A 121 -6.31 -12.11 -2.86
C HIS A 121 -7.44 -12.75 -2.04
N VAL A 122 -7.08 -13.65 -1.12
CA VAL A 122 -8.05 -14.27 -0.20
C VAL A 122 -8.71 -13.22 0.69
N ALA A 123 -7.95 -12.25 1.21
CA ALA A 123 -8.51 -11.19 2.03
C ALA A 123 -9.49 -10.30 1.27
N VAL A 124 -9.17 -9.93 0.01
CA VAL A 124 -10.09 -9.18 -0.88
C VAL A 124 -11.38 -9.96 -1.11
N GLU A 125 -11.30 -11.26 -1.36
CA GLU A 125 -12.49 -12.11 -1.57
C GLU A 125 -13.43 -12.07 -0.35
N TYR A 126 -12.89 -12.21 0.86
CA TYR A 126 -13.69 -12.13 2.08
C TYR A 126 -14.30 -10.73 2.28
N LEU A 127 -13.51 -9.67 2.11
CA LEU A 127 -13.99 -8.29 2.25
C LEU A 127 -15.08 -7.96 1.23
N SER A 128 -14.93 -8.41 -0.02
CA SER A 128 -15.93 -8.26 -1.08
C SER A 128 -17.23 -8.96 -0.70
N ASN A 129 -17.14 -10.23 -0.32
CA ASN A 129 -18.30 -11.03 0.10
C ASN A 129 -19.06 -10.43 1.29
N TRP A 130 -18.36 -9.75 2.20
CA TRP A 130 -18.99 -9.14 3.38
C TRP A 130 -19.61 -7.78 3.10
N PHE A 131 -18.95 -6.94 2.30
CA PHE A 131 -19.24 -5.50 2.27
C PHE A 131 -19.55 -4.93 0.89
N GLU A 132 -19.09 -5.53 -0.22
CA GLU A 132 -19.18 -4.91 -1.54
C GLU A 132 -20.62 -4.57 -1.95
N SER A 133 -21.57 -5.47 -1.66
CA SER A 133 -22.99 -5.24 -1.97
C SER A 133 -23.75 -4.49 -0.88
N SER A 134 -23.32 -4.58 0.37
CA SER A 134 -24.06 -4.09 1.55
C SER A 134 -23.65 -2.68 1.96
N ASP A 135 -22.36 -2.37 1.91
CA ASP A 135 -21.75 -1.09 2.25
C ASP A 135 -20.50 -0.84 1.37
N PRO A 136 -20.68 -0.40 0.10
CA PRO A 136 -19.57 -0.23 -0.84
C PRO A 136 -18.50 0.77 -0.39
N SER A 137 -18.90 1.79 0.38
CA SER A 137 -17.96 2.78 0.93
C SER A 137 -17.08 2.18 2.02
N PHE A 138 -17.63 1.31 2.86
CA PHE A 138 -16.85 0.55 3.84
C PHE A 138 -15.89 -0.42 3.17
N PHE A 139 -16.34 -1.11 2.12
CA PHE A 139 -15.48 -2.00 1.32
C PHE A 139 -14.28 -1.27 0.73
N GLU A 140 -14.47 -0.10 0.12
CA GLU A 140 -13.38 0.71 -0.44
C GLU A 140 -12.35 1.11 0.64
N LEU A 141 -12.80 1.49 1.84
CA LEU A 141 -11.90 1.79 2.95
C LEU A 141 -11.13 0.54 3.41
N CYS A 142 -11.77 -0.64 3.43
CA CYS A 142 -11.09 -1.89 3.72
C CYS A 142 -10.03 -2.22 2.66
N SER A 143 -10.34 -2.04 1.38
CA SER A 143 -9.37 -2.25 0.29
C SER A 143 -8.14 -1.34 0.43
N GLN A 144 -8.35 -0.06 0.75
CA GLN A 144 -7.24 0.89 0.99
C GLN A 144 -6.41 0.51 2.21
N GLN A 145 -7.06 0.10 3.30
CA GLN A 145 -6.39 -0.35 4.52
C GLN A 145 -5.60 -1.65 4.29
N LEU A 146 -6.15 -2.60 3.53
CA LEU A 146 -5.47 -3.84 3.16
C LEU A 146 -4.20 -3.57 2.35
N ILE A 147 -4.27 -2.67 1.36
CA ILE A 147 -3.08 -2.24 0.59
C ILE A 147 -2.04 -1.65 1.55
N HIS A 148 -2.44 -0.73 2.44
CA HIS A 148 -1.53 -0.15 3.41
C HIS A 148 -0.84 -1.21 4.30
N ASP A 149 -1.59 -2.17 4.81
CA ASP A 149 -1.06 -3.18 5.74
C ASP A 149 -0.13 -4.17 5.04
N THR A 150 -0.45 -4.59 3.81
CA THR A 150 0.43 -5.45 3.01
C THR A 150 1.72 -4.75 2.60
N PHE A 151 1.68 -3.48 2.18
CA PHE A 151 2.89 -2.70 1.91
C PHE A 151 3.79 -2.56 3.15
N ASN A 152 3.18 -2.29 4.30
CA ASN A 152 3.95 -2.21 5.56
C ASN A 152 4.51 -3.57 5.99
N PHE A 153 3.99 -4.69 5.49
CA PHE A 153 4.49 -6.01 5.85
C PHE A 153 5.76 -6.42 5.08
N LEU A 154 6.08 -5.71 3.98
CA LEU A 154 7.32 -5.93 3.24
C LEU A 154 8.55 -5.91 4.16
N PRO A 155 9.55 -6.78 3.91
CA PRO A 155 9.69 -7.67 2.75
C PRO A 155 8.93 -9.01 2.90
N LEU A 156 8.14 -9.19 3.96
CA LEU A 156 7.30 -10.36 4.13
C LEU A 156 5.98 -10.21 3.36
N SER A 157 5.34 -11.35 3.11
CA SER A 157 4.03 -11.46 2.45
C SER A 157 3.11 -12.33 3.28
N TYR A 158 1.80 -12.18 3.08
CA TYR A 158 0.80 -13.04 3.69
C TYR A 158 0.50 -14.24 2.79
N ASP A 159 0.48 -15.43 3.38
CA ASP A 159 0.09 -16.66 2.70
C ASP A 159 -1.44 -16.79 2.59
N GLU A 160 -1.92 -17.70 1.72
CA GLU A 160 -3.36 -17.89 1.47
C GLU A 160 -4.16 -18.25 2.73
N ASP A 161 -3.56 -19.03 3.64
CA ASP A 161 -4.18 -19.46 4.89
C ASP A 161 -4.31 -18.32 5.91
N GLU A 162 -3.48 -17.29 5.80
CA GLU A 162 -3.55 -16.09 6.64
C GLU A 162 -4.59 -15.07 6.13
N GLY A 163 -5.08 -15.22 4.89
CA GLY A 163 -5.94 -14.24 4.23
C GLY A 163 -7.26 -13.96 4.95
N TYR A 164 -7.87 -14.95 5.62
CA TYR A 164 -9.08 -14.74 6.42
C TYR A 164 -8.82 -13.87 7.65
N ASP A 165 -7.75 -14.17 8.39
CA ASP A 165 -7.36 -13.42 9.58
C ASP A 165 -6.95 -11.99 9.21
N LEU A 166 -6.28 -11.82 8.07
CA LEU A 166 -5.97 -10.52 7.50
C LEU A 166 -7.25 -9.72 7.17
N ALA A 167 -8.25 -10.33 6.53
CA ALA A 167 -9.52 -9.67 6.25
C ALA A 167 -10.24 -9.21 7.53
N LEU A 168 -10.26 -10.05 8.57
CA LEU A 168 -10.84 -9.69 9.87
C LEU A 168 -10.06 -8.55 10.54
N HIS A 169 -8.73 -8.58 10.47
CA HIS A 169 -7.89 -7.50 10.99
C HIS A 169 -8.25 -6.17 10.33
N VAL A 170 -8.24 -6.14 9.00
CA VAL A 170 -8.57 -4.95 8.19
C VAL A 170 -9.96 -4.43 8.53
N ALA A 171 -10.98 -5.31 8.53
CA ALA A 171 -12.35 -4.91 8.86
C ALA A 171 -12.42 -4.28 10.26
N LYS A 172 -11.77 -4.88 11.26
CA LYS A 172 -11.73 -4.34 12.63
C LYS A 172 -11.10 -2.96 12.70
N VAL A 173 -9.99 -2.75 11.99
CA VAL A 173 -9.32 -1.44 11.92
C VAL A 173 -10.27 -0.40 11.33
N VAL A 174 -10.92 -0.70 10.20
CA VAL A 174 -11.85 0.22 9.54
C VAL A 174 -13.08 0.52 10.40
N PHE A 175 -13.66 -0.48 11.08
CA PHE A 175 -14.72 -0.25 12.08
C PHE A 175 -14.27 0.74 13.17
N GLY A 176 -13.02 0.63 13.63
CA GLY A 176 -12.42 1.56 14.57
C GLY A 176 -12.30 2.98 14.00
N LEU A 177 -11.75 3.11 12.79
CA LEU A 177 -11.57 4.39 12.09
C LEU A 177 -12.89 5.13 11.85
N MET A 178 -13.96 4.39 11.57
CA MET A 178 -15.31 4.94 11.37
C MET A 178 -16.08 5.18 12.67
N ASN A 179 -15.46 4.94 13.84
CA ASN A 179 -16.11 5.01 15.15
C ASN A 179 -17.35 4.09 15.26
N ARG A 180 -17.34 2.99 14.50
CA ARG A 180 -18.38 1.93 14.46
C ARG A 180 -17.94 0.68 15.24
N GLY A 181 -16.99 0.82 16.17
CA GLY A 181 -16.44 -0.30 16.94
C GLY A 181 -17.47 -1.13 17.72
N ASN A 182 -18.64 -0.55 18.03
CA ASN A 182 -19.74 -1.28 18.67
C ASN A 182 -20.36 -2.36 17.77
N GLU A 183 -20.35 -2.15 16.45
CA GLU A 183 -20.90 -3.08 15.44
C GLU A 183 -19.96 -4.26 15.18
N TRP A 184 -18.66 -4.12 15.48
CA TRP A 184 -17.65 -5.15 15.26
C TRP A 184 -18.00 -6.50 15.89
N ASN A 185 -18.50 -6.49 17.13
CA ASN A 185 -18.82 -7.74 17.84
C ASN A 185 -19.98 -8.51 17.21
N GLU A 186 -20.93 -7.80 16.59
CA GLU A 186 -22.05 -8.42 15.89
C GLU A 186 -21.59 -8.98 14.54
N PHE A 187 -20.80 -8.20 13.80
CA PHE A 187 -20.17 -8.64 12.57
C PHE A 187 -19.26 -9.86 12.78
N LEU A 188 -18.39 -9.86 13.80
CA LEU A 188 -17.47 -10.97 14.04
C LEU A 188 -18.20 -12.30 14.27
N LYS A 189 -19.38 -12.26 14.92
CA LYS A 189 -20.21 -13.44 15.13
C LYS A 189 -20.82 -13.96 13.82
N SER A 190 -21.25 -13.06 12.92
CA SER A 190 -21.81 -13.46 11.63
C SER A 190 -20.71 -14.00 10.69
N ALA A 191 -19.54 -13.35 10.66
CA ALA A 191 -18.40 -13.76 9.85
C ALA A 191 -17.89 -15.17 10.21
N LYS A 192 -17.67 -15.45 11.50
CA LYS A 192 -17.22 -16.78 11.97
C LYS A 192 -18.24 -17.88 11.71
N ARG A 193 -19.54 -17.55 11.77
CA ARG A 193 -20.60 -18.51 11.46
C ARG A 193 -20.58 -18.92 9.99
N ASN A 194 -20.31 -17.97 9.09
CA ASN A 194 -20.28 -18.21 7.65
C ASN A 194 -19.04 -19.05 7.26
N GLU A 195 -17.88 -18.77 7.85
CA GLU A 195 -16.64 -19.54 7.61
C GLU A 195 -16.79 -21.02 7.97
N LEU A 196 -17.33 -21.32 9.16
CA LEU A 196 -17.57 -22.70 9.62
C LEU A 196 -18.55 -23.48 8.73
N GLN A 197 -19.38 -22.80 7.93
CA GLN A 197 -20.26 -23.42 6.93
C GLN A 197 -19.54 -23.69 5.62
N VAL A 198 -18.61 -22.82 5.22
CA VAL A 198 -17.79 -22.98 4.02
C VAL A 198 -16.79 -24.13 4.18
N GLU A 199 -16.10 -24.22 5.33
CA GLU A 199 -15.17 -25.33 5.59
C GLU A 199 -15.85 -26.70 5.56
N LYS A 200 -17.07 -26.80 6.12
CA LYS A 200 -17.87 -28.03 6.09
C LYS A 200 -18.27 -28.46 4.68
N THR A 201 -18.39 -27.52 3.76
CA THR A 201 -18.76 -27.77 2.37
C THR A 201 -17.55 -28.13 1.51
N ARG A 202 -16.34 -27.67 1.89
CA ARG A 202 -15.07 -28.04 1.22
C ARG A 202 -14.56 -29.44 1.60
N LEU A 203 -14.98 -29.97 2.75
CA LEU A 203 -14.56 -31.28 3.29
C LEU A 203 -15.53 -32.45 2.97
N SER A 204 -16.62 -32.18 2.25
CA SER A 204 -17.68 -33.14 1.90
C SER A 204 -17.79 -33.33 0.39
#